data_AF-A0A1M6TA72-F1
#
_entry.id   AF-A0A1M6TA72-F1
#
_cell.length_a   1.000
_cell.length_b   1.000
_cell.length_c   1.000
_cell.angle_alpha   90.00
_cell.angle_beta   90.00
_cell.angle_gamma   90.00
#
_symmetry.space_group_name_H-M   'P 1'
#
loop_
_entity.id
_entity.type
_entity.pdbx_description
1 polymer ?
#
loop_
_entity_poly.entity_id
_entity_poly.type
_entity_poly.pdbx_seq_one_letter_code
_entity_poly.pdbx_strand_id
1 'polypeptide(L)'
;MMKPKNSKAGFTLMELMVYMGIVGIIVVIAGEAFSNSTKVRVRTDNMIRANQDAENIATIFKEDVEQLGTKSAKGAGNTFVYAGKRIYMDPDNADNNKKDSSSFKIETSAGNSVLTFKRTRYNDNGQYLAIDSVRWYVENNVLKRSCFVLEPTTGFTLPTDDPCVTVGAEPNPIEMISNISEFTIEAAKPGALEGATQIFPASASSEFILFPRMGETSEYNRKIVTFNSANEANEELHPGSIITLSGFTTNYQNQEDNLENAILAEGIQKINQAIALNASALSDLGTEWESVCLAHGAMNFGPDTVYEISFEVTSQETKDRSTNFVPGKDHMSVGFRKSTGGYAVSKTDETRIILPDFFFYPPNTAEGAGKRVMRFTVPEHIEKVCLAFTFAFYSPLVSSGLVTIKDLKVSQVATANYKFSGFNSEASSNIKEKKKVKALKLKLQVSRGAKNGGKGETGDVDLIIPVPSNGTGD
;
A
#
# COMPACT_ATOMS: atom_id res chain seq x y z
N MET A 1 60.11 20.95 77.91
CA MET A 1 60.47 21.24 76.51
C MET A 1 60.43 19.92 75.74
N MET A 2 59.37 19.66 74.99
CA MET A 2 59.32 18.62 73.96
C MET A 2 58.29 19.06 72.92
N LYS A 3 58.80 19.59 71.79
CA LYS A 3 58.00 19.96 70.62
C LYS A 3 57.62 18.67 69.87
N PRO A 4 56.39 18.53 69.37
CA PRO A 4 56.05 17.46 68.44
C PRO A 4 56.82 17.67 67.12
N LYS A 5 57.40 16.57 66.64
CA LYS A 5 58.25 16.50 65.44
C LYS A 5 57.34 16.44 64.21
N ASN A 6 57.30 17.53 63.44
CA ASN A 6 56.65 17.54 62.11
C ASN A 6 57.41 16.59 61.17
N SER A 7 56.94 15.36 61.00
CA SER A 7 57.38 14.49 59.92
C SER A 7 56.76 14.98 58.61
N LYS A 8 57.51 15.78 57.85
CA LYS A 8 57.23 15.98 56.43
C LYS A 8 57.51 14.65 55.72
N ALA A 9 56.49 13.87 55.44
CA ALA A 9 56.60 12.72 54.55
C ALA A 9 56.86 13.25 53.13
N GLY A 10 58.11 13.18 52.69
CA GLY A 10 58.47 13.47 51.30
C GLY A 10 57.92 12.36 50.42
N PHE A 11 57.18 12.75 49.38
CA PHE A 11 56.74 11.84 48.32
C PHE A 11 57.96 11.11 47.76
N THR A 12 57.95 9.79 47.76
CA THR A 12 59.04 9.02 47.18
C THR A 12 58.99 9.16 45.65
N LEU A 13 60.15 9.19 44.98
CA LEU A 13 60.23 9.36 43.52
C LEU A 13 59.43 8.28 42.77
N MET A 14 59.29 7.09 43.37
CA MET A 14 58.48 5.99 42.88
C MET A 14 56.98 6.30 42.90
N GLU A 15 56.45 6.91 43.97
CA GLU A 15 55.04 7.35 44.01
C GLU A 15 54.76 8.41 42.94
N LEU A 16 55.69 9.35 42.70
CA LEU A 16 55.52 10.36 41.66
C LEU A 16 55.43 9.74 40.26
N MET A 17 56.25 8.72 39.97
CA MET A 17 56.21 7.98 38.70
C MET A 17 54.89 7.22 38.52
N VAL A 18 54.38 6.59 39.57
CA VAL A 18 53.08 5.91 39.53
C VAL A 18 51.94 6.89 39.28
N TYR A 19 51.96 8.06 39.92
CA TYR A 19 50.97 9.12 39.67
C TYR A 19 51.01 9.63 38.23
N MET A 20 52.20 9.89 37.68
CA MET A 20 52.32 10.31 36.27
C MET A 20 51.89 9.22 35.29
N GLY A 21 52.17 7.95 35.59
CA GLY A 21 51.73 6.80 34.79
C GLY A 21 50.20 6.66 34.77
N ILE A 22 49.54 6.73 35.94
CA ILE A 22 48.08 6.65 36.05
C ILE A 22 47.42 7.83 35.33
N VAL A 23 47.94 9.05 35.50
CA VAL A 23 47.41 10.25 34.81
C VAL A 23 47.58 10.12 33.29
N GLY A 24 48.72 9.62 32.80
CA GLY A 24 48.95 9.39 31.38
C GLY A 24 47.93 8.41 30.77
N ILE A 25 47.66 7.31 31.45
CA ILE A 25 46.65 6.32 31.02
C ILE A 25 45.25 6.95 30.99
N ILE A 26 44.87 7.71 32.02
CA ILE A 26 43.55 8.38 32.08
C ILE A 26 43.40 9.40 30.94
N VAL A 27 44.43 10.19 30.64
CA VAL A 27 44.40 11.18 29.56
C VAL A 27 44.26 10.51 28.19
N VAL A 28 44.92 9.37 27.96
CA VAL A 28 44.79 8.62 26.71
C VAL A 28 43.37 8.07 26.56
N ILE A 29 42.84 7.41 27.59
CA ILE A 29 41.48 6.83 27.56
C ILE A 29 40.43 7.94 27.41
N ALA A 30 40.55 9.04 28.17
CA ALA A 30 39.63 10.17 28.06
C ALA A 30 39.74 10.86 26.69
N GLY A 31 40.95 11.05 26.18
CA GLY A 31 41.19 11.64 24.86
C GLY A 31 40.57 10.82 23.73
N GLU A 32 40.70 9.49 23.79
CA GLU A 32 40.08 8.56 22.84
C GLU A 32 38.55 8.55 22.97
N ALA A 33 38.01 8.54 24.19
CA ALA A 33 36.57 8.60 24.43
C ALA A 33 35.93 9.92 23.96
N PHE A 34 36.56 11.07 24.24
CA PHE A 34 36.10 12.37 23.77
C PHE A 34 36.21 12.52 22.24
N SER A 35 37.31 12.04 21.64
CA SER A 35 37.49 12.04 20.19
C SER A 35 36.42 11.19 19.50
N ASN A 36 36.17 9.97 20.01
CA ASN A 36 35.14 9.07 19.49
C ASN A 36 33.74 9.66 19.66
N SER A 37 33.42 10.25 20.82
CA SER A 37 32.12 10.90 21.07
C SER A 37 31.86 12.08 20.12
N THR A 38 32.86 12.94 19.91
CA THR A 38 32.74 14.10 19.00
C THR A 38 32.57 13.65 17.56
N LYS A 39 33.32 12.61 17.14
CA LYS A 39 33.21 12.03 15.80
C LYS A 39 31.82 11.44 15.56
N VAL A 40 31.26 10.70 16.53
CA VAL A 40 29.90 10.16 16.43
C VAL A 40 28.87 11.28 16.31
N ARG A 41 28.94 12.31 17.16
CA ARG A 41 28.03 13.45 17.10
C ARG A 41 28.06 14.15 15.74
N VAL A 42 29.26 14.46 15.23
CA VAL A 42 29.41 15.12 13.93
C VAL A 42 28.87 14.26 12.77
N ARG A 43 29.07 12.94 12.83
CA ARG A 43 28.50 12.02 11.83
C ARG A 43 26.97 11.99 11.90
N THR A 44 26.41 11.88 13.10
CA THR A 44 24.95 11.90 13.31
C THR A 44 24.34 13.21 12.83
N ASP A 45 24.93 14.36 13.16
CA ASP A 45 24.45 15.67 12.71
C ASP A 45 24.51 15.81 11.18
N ASN A 46 25.56 15.28 10.53
CA ASN A 46 25.68 15.29 9.07
C ASN A 46 24.65 14.36 8.40
N MET A 47 24.39 13.18 8.97
CA MET A 47 23.39 12.23 8.49
C MET A 47 21.98 12.82 8.60
N ILE A 48 21.62 13.40 9.74
CA ILE A 48 20.31 14.04 9.95
C ILE A 48 20.09 15.16 8.94
N ARG A 49 21.10 16.02 8.73
CA ARG A 49 20.99 17.11 7.75
C ARG A 49 20.90 16.59 6.31
N ALA A 50 21.66 15.55 5.96
CA ALA A 50 21.58 14.96 4.63
C ALA A 50 20.19 14.37 4.34
N ASN A 51 19.58 13.70 5.34
CA ASN A 51 18.20 13.23 5.24
C ASN A 51 17.19 14.38 5.10
N GLN A 52 17.31 15.41 5.94
CA GLN A 52 16.43 16.59 5.86
C GLN A 52 16.52 17.28 4.49
N ASP A 53 17.73 17.45 3.96
CA ASP A 53 17.90 18.05 2.65
C ASP A 53 17.28 17.16 1.55
N ALA A 54 17.48 15.84 1.61
CA ALA A 54 16.92 14.89 0.65
C ALA A 54 15.37 14.88 0.69
N GLU A 55 14.77 14.87 1.88
CA GLU A 55 13.30 14.90 2.07
C GLU A 55 12.67 16.22 1.58
N ASN A 56 13.30 17.36 1.88
CA ASN A 56 12.83 18.66 1.42
C ASN A 56 12.81 18.74 -0.12
N ILE A 57 13.88 18.27 -0.76
CA ILE A 57 13.97 18.24 -2.22
C ILE A 57 12.99 17.23 -2.82
N ALA A 58 12.86 16.04 -2.23
CA ALA A 58 11.90 15.04 -2.69
C ALA A 58 10.45 15.55 -2.62
N THR A 59 10.12 16.36 -1.61
CA THR A 59 8.80 17.00 -1.48
C THR A 59 8.54 17.98 -2.61
N ILE A 60 9.48 18.89 -2.89
CA ILE A 60 9.37 19.85 -4.01
C ILE A 60 9.26 19.11 -5.34
N PHE A 61 10.09 18.07 -5.54
CA PHE A 61 10.04 17.23 -6.73
C PHE A 61 8.69 16.53 -6.89
N LYS A 62 8.13 16.00 -5.79
CA LYS A 62 6.82 15.36 -5.76
C LYS A 62 5.72 16.32 -6.20
N GLU A 63 5.65 17.51 -5.64
CA GLU A 63 4.65 18.53 -5.98
C GLU A 63 4.70 18.91 -7.46
N ASP A 64 5.90 18.97 -8.02
CA ASP A 64 6.15 19.21 -9.43
C ASP A 64 5.64 18.07 -10.32
N VAL A 65 5.98 16.82 -9.97
CA VAL A 65 5.63 15.62 -10.74
C VAL A 65 4.15 15.27 -10.64
N GLU A 66 3.48 15.51 -9.51
CA GLU A 66 2.04 15.28 -9.37
C GLU A 66 1.21 16.11 -10.37
N GLN A 67 1.74 17.25 -10.82
CA GLN A 67 1.11 18.11 -11.82
C GLN A 67 1.19 17.58 -13.25
N LEU A 68 1.91 16.47 -13.50
CA LEU A 68 1.88 15.77 -14.80
C LEU A 68 0.47 15.34 -15.22
N GLY A 69 -0.39 15.07 -14.24
CA GLY A 69 -1.77 14.62 -14.44
C GLY A 69 -2.69 15.66 -15.08
N THR A 70 -2.35 16.94 -14.99
CA THR A 70 -3.29 18.03 -15.25
C THR A 70 -3.21 18.48 -16.71
N LYS A 71 -4.28 18.25 -17.49
CA LYS A 71 -4.37 18.63 -18.92
C LYS A 71 -5.66 19.34 -19.29
N SER A 72 -6.52 19.59 -18.31
CA SER A 72 -7.77 20.32 -18.47
C SER A 72 -7.78 21.49 -17.50
N ALA A 73 -8.53 22.53 -17.84
CA ALA A 73 -8.67 23.75 -17.06
C ALA A 73 -10.12 24.18 -17.02
N LYS A 74 -10.48 25.01 -16.05
CA LYS A 74 -11.82 25.57 -15.94
C LYS A 74 -12.05 26.60 -17.05
N GLY A 75 -13.00 26.32 -17.94
CA GLY A 75 -13.51 27.23 -18.95
C GLY A 75 -14.69 28.07 -18.45
N ALA A 76 -15.31 28.80 -19.38
CA ALA A 76 -16.52 29.57 -19.10
C ALA A 76 -17.65 28.65 -18.59
N GLY A 77 -18.37 29.10 -17.55
CA GLY A 77 -19.52 28.35 -17.01
C GLY A 77 -19.17 27.09 -16.20
N ASN A 78 -17.99 27.03 -15.56
CA ASN A 78 -17.52 25.87 -14.75
C ASN A 78 -17.32 24.56 -15.54
N THR A 79 -17.24 24.61 -16.87
CA THR A 79 -16.90 23.45 -17.70
C THR A 79 -15.39 23.21 -17.71
N PHE A 80 -14.93 21.96 -17.83
CA PHE A 80 -13.50 21.66 -18.00
C PHE A 80 -13.15 21.60 -19.49
N VAL A 81 -12.20 22.44 -19.92
CA VAL A 81 -11.72 22.53 -21.30
C VAL A 81 -10.28 22.04 -21.37
N TYR A 82 -9.94 21.32 -22.43
CA TYR A 82 -8.60 20.81 -22.66
C TYR A 82 -7.59 21.95 -22.88
N ALA A 83 -6.43 21.88 -22.19
CA ALA A 83 -5.44 22.95 -22.11
C ALA A 83 -4.54 23.10 -23.36
N GLY A 84 -4.72 22.28 -24.39
CA GLY A 84 -4.00 22.39 -25.67
C GLY A 84 -2.98 21.27 -25.92
N LYS A 85 -2.64 21.02 -27.19
CA LYS A 85 -1.78 19.88 -27.61
C LYS A 85 -0.35 19.98 -27.10
N ARG A 86 0.15 21.20 -26.84
CA ARG A 86 1.55 21.45 -26.47
C ARG A 86 1.95 20.90 -25.10
N ILE A 87 0.99 20.44 -24.28
CA ILE A 87 1.21 19.71 -23.03
C ILE A 87 1.85 18.32 -23.25
N TYR A 88 1.79 17.80 -24.47
CA TYR A 88 2.46 16.56 -24.86
C TYR A 88 3.85 16.84 -25.45
N MET A 89 4.75 15.87 -25.36
CA MET A 89 6.13 16.04 -25.81
C MET A 89 6.25 16.23 -27.31
N ASP A 90 5.65 15.34 -28.11
CA ASP A 90 5.66 15.43 -29.58
C ASP A 90 4.39 14.80 -30.19
N PRO A 91 3.22 15.45 -30.05
CA PRO A 91 1.94 14.89 -30.47
C PRO A 91 1.73 14.89 -31.99
N ASP A 92 2.42 15.78 -32.71
CA ASP A 92 2.21 16.03 -34.14
C ASP A 92 3.32 15.41 -35.02
N ASN A 93 4.13 14.48 -34.49
CA ASN A 93 5.15 13.77 -35.26
C ASN A 93 4.55 13.11 -36.51
N ALA A 94 5.19 13.30 -37.68
CA ALA A 94 4.71 12.74 -38.95
C ALA A 94 4.70 11.19 -38.95
N ASP A 95 5.61 10.56 -38.21
CA ASP A 95 5.63 9.11 -38.00
C ASP A 95 4.76 8.73 -36.80
N ASN A 96 3.66 8.03 -37.06
CA ASN A 96 2.74 7.56 -36.01
C ASN A 96 3.43 6.71 -34.94
N ASN A 97 4.54 6.03 -35.23
CA ASN A 97 5.32 5.25 -34.25
C ASN A 97 6.16 6.12 -33.32
N LYS A 98 6.43 7.37 -33.69
CA LYS A 98 7.23 8.33 -32.93
C LYS A 98 6.40 9.45 -32.29
N LYS A 99 5.07 9.45 -32.46
CA LYS A 99 4.16 10.36 -31.77
C LYS A 99 4.24 10.13 -30.25
N ASP A 100 4.78 11.10 -29.54
CA ASP A 100 4.89 11.10 -28.08
C ASP A 100 3.75 11.91 -27.47
N SER A 101 2.64 11.23 -27.22
CA SER A 101 1.48 11.80 -26.51
C SER A 101 1.66 11.81 -25.00
N SER A 102 2.85 11.54 -24.45
CA SER A 102 3.09 11.67 -23.01
C SER A 102 3.50 13.10 -22.65
N SER A 103 3.37 13.46 -21.38
CA SER A 103 3.75 14.79 -20.87
C SER A 103 5.12 14.80 -20.20
N PHE A 104 5.95 13.76 -20.41
CA PHE A 104 7.23 13.60 -19.75
C PHE A 104 8.28 12.92 -20.65
N LYS A 105 9.55 13.13 -20.33
CA LYS A 105 10.71 12.51 -20.97
C LYS A 105 11.75 12.26 -19.90
N ILE A 106 12.22 11.03 -19.78
CA ILE A 106 13.35 10.66 -18.92
C ILE A 106 14.50 10.27 -19.83
N GLU A 107 15.67 10.85 -19.57
CA GLU A 107 16.94 10.55 -20.23
C GLU A 107 18.00 10.25 -19.18
N THR A 108 19.10 9.64 -19.57
CA THR A 108 20.23 9.32 -18.68
C THR A 108 21.43 10.16 -19.08
N SER A 109 22.02 10.86 -18.11
CA SER A 109 23.21 11.71 -18.29
C SER A 109 24.18 11.47 -17.15
N ALA A 110 25.40 11.03 -17.48
CA ALA A 110 26.47 10.74 -16.50
C ALA A 110 26.03 9.80 -15.35
N GLY A 111 25.19 8.81 -15.63
CA GLY A 111 24.68 7.84 -14.65
C GLY A 111 23.49 8.32 -13.81
N ASN A 112 23.08 9.58 -13.94
CA ASN A 112 21.87 10.12 -13.31
C ASN A 112 20.75 10.31 -14.35
N SER A 113 19.51 10.35 -13.88
CA SER A 113 18.35 10.67 -14.70
C SER A 113 18.24 12.17 -14.98
N VAL A 114 17.63 12.50 -16.11
CA VAL A 114 17.19 13.84 -16.51
C VAL A 114 15.71 13.72 -16.80
N LEU A 115 14.88 14.32 -15.96
CA LEU A 115 13.43 14.35 -16.17
C LEU A 115 13.04 15.71 -16.73
N THR A 116 12.44 15.71 -17.91
CA THR A 116 11.74 16.86 -18.46
C THR A 116 10.25 16.55 -18.50
N PHE A 117 9.41 17.45 -18.02
CA PHE A 117 7.98 17.29 -18.12
C PHE A 117 7.26 18.60 -18.36
N LYS A 118 6.03 18.49 -18.86
CA LYS A 118 5.16 19.63 -19.13
C LYS A 118 3.97 19.60 -18.18
N ARG A 119 3.60 20.78 -17.67
CA ARG A 119 2.46 20.96 -16.77
C ARG A 119 1.62 22.16 -17.18
N THR A 120 0.36 22.15 -16.80
CA THR A 120 -0.54 23.30 -16.97
C THR A 120 -0.48 24.19 -15.75
N ARG A 121 -0.39 25.51 -15.97
CA ARG A 121 -0.46 26.54 -14.94
C ARG A 121 -1.88 27.09 -14.86
N TYR A 122 -2.36 27.28 -13.63
CA TYR A 122 -3.69 27.78 -13.33
C TYR A 122 -3.62 29.09 -12.54
N ASN A 123 -4.69 29.89 -12.63
CA ASN A 123 -4.95 30.92 -11.63
C ASN A 123 -5.69 30.34 -10.42
N ASP A 124 -5.91 31.16 -9.39
CA ASP A 124 -6.60 30.77 -8.16
C ASP A 124 -8.03 30.25 -8.39
N ASN A 125 -8.64 30.56 -9.53
CA ASN A 125 -9.96 30.10 -9.93
C ASN A 125 -9.94 28.80 -10.75
N GLY A 126 -8.77 28.20 -10.98
CA GLY A 126 -8.58 26.98 -11.77
C GLY A 126 -8.64 27.18 -13.29
N GLN A 127 -8.57 28.42 -13.77
CA GLN A 127 -8.57 28.75 -15.20
C GLN A 127 -7.16 28.61 -15.78
N TYR A 128 -7.09 28.26 -17.06
CA TYR A 128 -5.83 28.11 -17.80
C TYR A 128 -5.06 29.42 -17.90
N LEU A 129 -3.76 29.40 -17.56
CA LEU A 129 -2.84 30.53 -17.74
C LEU A 129 -1.71 30.23 -18.72
N ALA A 130 -1.05 29.08 -18.58
CA ALA A 130 0.08 28.73 -19.43
C ALA A 130 0.40 27.24 -19.42
N ILE A 131 1.28 26.80 -20.32
CA ILE A 131 1.99 25.53 -20.21
C ILE A 131 3.46 25.80 -19.86
N ASP A 132 3.92 25.15 -18.79
CA ASP A 132 5.31 25.19 -18.34
C ASP A 132 6.01 23.89 -18.71
N SER A 133 7.30 23.98 -19.05
CA SER A 133 8.23 22.86 -19.18
C SER A 133 9.22 22.93 -18.04
N VAL A 134 9.21 21.91 -17.18
CA VAL A 134 10.10 21.79 -16.03
C VAL A 134 11.12 20.71 -16.32
N ARG A 135 12.39 20.97 -15.98
CA ARG A 135 13.49 20.04 -16.17
C ARG A 135 14.30 19.89 -14.88
N TRP A 136 14.51 18.65 -14.47
CA TRP A 136 15.34 18.25 -13.34
C TRP A 136 16.53 17.45 -13.85
N TYR A 137 17.74 17.81 -13.42
CA TYR A 137 18.98 17.16 -13.86
C TYR A 137 20.12 17.39 -12.86
N VAL A 138 21.14 16.53 -12.91
CA VAL A 138 22.37 16.69 -12.13
C VAL A 138 23.49 17.18 -13.04
N GLU A 139 24.20 18.22 -12.60
CA GLU A 139 25.40 18.74 -13.24
C GLU A 139 26.45 19.03 -12.17
N ASN A 140 27.67 18.51 -12.33
CA ASN A 140 28.76 18.66 -11.36
C ASN A 140 28.36 18.28 -9.92
N ASN A 141 27.60 17.18 -9.75
CA ASN A 141 27.03 16.71 -8.48
C ASN A 141 26.05 17.70 -7.82
N VAL A 142 25.51 18.67 -8.56
CA VAL A 142 24.47 19.59 -8.10
C VAL A 142 23.16 19.25 -8.81
N LEU A 143 22.10 18.98 -8.04
CA LEU A 143 20.75 18.86 -8.59
C LEU A 143 20.24 20.24 -8.94
N LYS A 144 19.82 20.39 -10.19
CA LYS A 144 19.30 21.63 -10.75
C LYS A 144 17.88 21.43 -11.22
N ARG A 145 17.07 22.47 -11.03
CA ARG A 145 15.71 22.59 -11.53
C ARG A 145 15.64 23.81 -12.44
N SER A 146 15.16 23.63 -13.67
CA SER A 146 14.86 24.74 -14.57
C SER A 146 13.41 24.70 -15.03
N CYS A 147 12.83 25.87 -15.28
CA CYS A 147 11.45 25.98 -15.74
C CYS A 147 11.33 27.02 -16.85
N PHE A 148 10.53 26.69 -17.88
CA PHE A 148 10.33 27.52 -19.05
C PHE A 148 8.85 27.55 -19.45
N VAL A 149 8.29 28.73 -19.66
CA VAL A 149 6.90 28.91 -20.11
C VAL A 149 6.83 28.76 -21.63
N LEU A 150 6.13 27.74 -22.12
CA LEU A 150 6.02 27.40 -23.53
C LEU A 150 4.89 28.16 -24.24
N GLU A 151 3.74 28.30 -23.58
CA GLU A 151 2.52 28.83 -24.20
C GLU A 151 1.72 29.64 -23.18
N PRO A 152 2.05 30.94 -22.99
CA PRO A 152 1.29 31.83 -22.11
C PRO A 152 0.00 32.29 -22.79
N THR A 153 -1.09 32.45 -22.01
CA THR A 153 -2.28 33.16 -22.48
C THR A 153 -1.98 34.63 -22.76
N THR A 154 -2.70 35.23 -23.70
CA THR A 154 -2.57 36.66 -24.01
C THR A 154 -2.69 37.52 -22.74
N GLY A 155 -1.72 38.39 -22.51
CA GLY A 155 -1.68 39.27 -21.33
C GLY A 155 -1.13 38.64 -20.06
N PHE A 156 -0.73 37.37 -20.08
CA PHE A 156 -0.03 36.74 -18.96
C PHE A 156 1.36 37.36 -18.80
N THR A 157 1.67 37.75 -17.57
CA THR A 157 3.00 38.20 -17.15
C THR A 157 3.47 37.30 -16.02
N LEU A 158 4.74 36.90 -16.10
CA LEU A 158 5.33 36.08 -15.06
C LEU A 158 5.51 36.92 -13.79
N PRO A 159 5.14 36.41 -12.61
CA PRO A 159 5.52 37.06 -11.35
C PRO A 159 7.03 37.24 -11.27
N THR A 160 7.49 38.32 -10.65
CA THR A 160 8.92 38.64 -10.54
C THR A 160 9.71 37.58 -9.78
N ASP A 161 9.05 36.89 -8.85
CA ASP A 161 9.66 35.84 -8.01
C ASP A 161 9.40 34.41 -8.55
N ASP A 162 8.87 34.28 -9.76
CA ASP A 162 8.56 32.96 -10.32
C ASP A 162 9.85 32.25 -10.81
N PRO A 163 10.03 30.96 -10.48
CA PRO A 163 11.23 30.21 -10.89
C PRO A 163 11.28 29.87 -12.39
N CYS A 164 10.22 30.17 -13.15
CA CYS A 164 10.18 29.95 -14.60
C CYS A 164 10.71 31.16 -15.38
N VAL A 165 11.03 30.97 -16.66
CA VAL A 165 11.33 32.08 -17.58
C VAL A 165 10.42 32.03 -18.80
N THR A 166 10.21 33.17 -19.46
CA THR A 166 9.35 33.28 -20.65
C THR A 166 10.08 32.98 -21.96
N VAL A 167 9.30 32.79 -23.03
CA VAL A 167 9.79 32.54 -24.40
C VAL A 167 10.81 33.59 -24.86
N GLY A 168 12.03 33.16 -25.19
CA GLY A 168 13.11 34.01 -25.70
C GLY A 168 14.28 34.25 -24.73
N ALA A 169 14.16 33.82 -23.47
CA ALA A 169 15.25 33.82 -22.49
C ALA A 169 15.77 32.39 -22.25
N GLU A 170 17.08 32.22 -22.04
CA GLU A 170 17.62 30.94 -21.57
C GLU A 170 17.19 30.71 -20.11
N PRO A 171 16.64 29.52 -19.77
CA PRO A 171 16.23 29.22 -18.42
C PRO A 171 17.46 29.10 -17.52
N ASN A 172 17.65 30.06 -16.61
CA ASN A 172 18.67 29.96 -15.57
C ASN A 172 18.29 28.85 -14.59
N PRO A 173 19.06 27.76 -14.51
CA PRO A 173 18.75 26.66 -13.61
C PRO A 173 18.96 27.07 -12.15
N ILE A 174 17.99 26.74 -11.31
CA ILE A 174 18.06 26.94 -9.86
C ILE A 174 18.79 25.73 -9.27
N GLU A 175 19.85 25.99 -8.51
CA GLU A 175 20.54 24.97 -7.74
C GLU A 175 19.69 24.58 -6.54
N MET A 176 19.22 23.33 -6.52
CA MET A 176 18.35 22.81 -5.48
C MET A 176 19.19 22.27 -4.32
N ILE A 177 20.21 21.48 -4.64
CA ILE A 177 21.08 20.84 -3.65
C ILE A 177 22.40 20.39 -4.26
N SER A 178 23.48 20.42 -3.48
CA SER A 178 24.81 19.96 -3.88
C SER A 178 25.15 18.58 -3.32
N ASN A 179 26.19 17.96 -3.86
CA ASN A 179 26.72 16.64 -3.45
C ASN A 179 25.73 15.48 -3.64
N ILE A 180 25.03 15.47 -4.78
CA ILE A 180 24.24 14.32 -5.19
C ILE A 180 25.16 13.18 -5.61
N SER A 181 24.95 12.01 -5.00
CA SER A 181 25.59 10.76 -5.42
C SER A 181 24.69 9.93 -6.33
N GLU A 182 23.37 10.04 -6.19
CA GLU A 182 22.39 9.33 -7.01
C GLU A 182 21.14 10.19 -7.22
N PHE A 183 20.69 10.30 -8.46
CA PHE A 183 19.39 10.82 -8.84
C PHE A 183 18.85 9.96 -9.97
N THR A 184 17.93 9.07 -9.66
CA THR A 184 17.38 8.11 -10.62
C THR A 184 15.86 8.17 -10.62
N ILE A 185 15.28 8.16 -11.81
CA ILE A 185 13.84 8.19 -12.03
C ILE A 185 13.44 6.99 -12.87
N GLU A 186 12.59 6.14 -12.30
CA GLU A 186 12.06 4.95 -12.96
C GLU A 186 10.57 5.16 -13.26
N ALA A 187 10.18 5.02 -14.52
CA ALA A 187 8.78 5.09 -14.92
C ALA A 187 8.12 3.71 -14.83
N ALA A 188 6.89 3.66 -14.31
CA ALA A 188 6.13 2.42 -14.21
C ALA A 188 4.77 2.47 -14.88
N LYS A 189 4.39 1.32 -15.43
CA LYS A 189 3.04 0.99 -15.88
C LYS A 189 2.25 0.41 -14.70
N PRO A 190 0.92 0.51 -14.71
CA PRO A 190 0.09 -0.21 -13.75
C PRO A 190 0.35 -1.71 -13.88
N GLY A 191 0.46 -2.40 -12.75
CA GLY A 191 0.75 -3.83 -12.68
C GLY A 191 -0.41 -4.70 -13.16
N ALA A 192 -1.63 -4.15 -13.17
CA ALA A 192 -2.80 -4.67 -13.85
C ALA A 192 -3.05 -3.82 -15.11
N LEU A 193 -3.03 -4.46 -16.28
CA LEU A 193 -3.25 -3.80 -17.58
C LEU A 193 -4.74 -3.57 -17.89
N GLU A 194 -5.62 -4.19 -17.11
CA GLU A 194 -7.08 -4.12 -17.21
C GLU A 194 -7.64 -3.73 -15.83
N GLY A 195 -8.89 -3.26 -15.76
CA GLY A 195 -9.53 -2.82 -14.51
C GLY A 195 -9.52 -3.88 -13.40
N ALA A 196 -10.12 -3.57 -12.24
CA ALA A 196 -10.20 -4.50 -11.13
C ALA A 196 -10.58 -5.91 -11.62
N THR A 197 -9.62 -6.84 -11.58
CA THR A 197 -9.80 -8.16 -12.19
C THR A 197 -10.55 -9.01 -11.19
N GLN A 198 -11.78 -9.39 -11.51
CA GLN A 198 -12.56 -10.29 -10.66
C GLN A 198 -11.88 -11.67 -10.64
N ILE A 199 -11.51 -12.11 -9.45
CA ILE A 199 -10.92 -13.43 -9.17
C ILE A 199 -12.03 -14.43 -8.88
N PHE A 200 -13.08 -13.97 -8.18
CA PHE A 200 -14.23 -14.78 -7.81
C PHE A 200 -15.52 -13.94 -7.88
N PRO A 201 -16.62 -14.49 -8.42
CA PRO A 201 -16.68 -15.69 -9.28
C PRO A 201 -15.77 -15.56 -10.51
N ALA A 202 -15.29 -16.68 -11.06
CA ALA A 202 -14.24 -16.70 -12.09
C ALA A 202 -14.71 -16.25 -13.48
N SER A 203 -16.00 -16.44 -13.80
CA SER A 203 -16.68 -15.73 -14.89
C SER A 203 -17.23 -14.43 -14.33
N ALA A 204 -17.43 -13.38 -15.13
CA ALA A 204 -18.08 -12.12 -14.72
C ALA A 204 -19.53 -12.28 -14.18
N SER A 205 -19.94 -13.51 -13.89
CA SER A 205 -21.08 -13.90 -13.08
C SER A 205 -21.04 -13.29 -11.68
N SER A 206 -22.23 -13.06 -11.16
CA SER A 206 -22.51 -12.73 -9.75
C SER A 206 -22.97 -13.95 -8.96
N GLU A 207 -23.12 -15.10 -9.60
CA GLU A 207 -23.64 -16.32 -8.97
C GLU A 207 -22.54 -17.12 -8.28
N PHE A 208 -22.85 -17.56 -7.07
CA PHE A 208 -21.97 -18.37 -6.24
C PHE A 208 -22.79 -19.38 -5.44
N ILE A 209 -22.11 -20.38 -4.88
CA ILE A 209 -22.67 -21.33 -3.92
C ILE A 209 -21.91 -21.14 -2.61
N LEU A 210 -22.60 -21.06 -1.48
CA LEU A 210 -21.98 -21.21 -0.17
C LEU A 210 -22.19 -22.64 0.31
N PHE A 211 -21.17 -23.47 0.15
CA PHE A 211 -21.21 -24.89 0.49
C PHE A 211 -20.81 -25.10 1.95
N PRO A 212 -21.71 -25.59 2.82
CA PRO A 212 -21.38 -25.89 4.21
C PRO A 212 -20.25 -26.93 4.28
N ARG A 213 -19.17 -26.60 4.99
CA ARG A 213 -18.08 -27.52 5.26
C ARG A 213 -18.58 -28.65 6.15
N MET A 214 -18.38 -29.89 5.71
CA MET A 214 -18.57 -31.10 6.50
C MET A 214 -17.22 -31.76 6.77
N GLY A 215 -16.98 -32.30 7.97
CA GLY A 215 -15.74 -33.00 8.31
C GLY A 215 -15.13 -32.63 9.66
N GLU A 216 -13.92 -33.15 9.92
CA GLU A 216 -13.21 -33.11 11.21
C GLU A 216 -12.92 -31.71 11.78
N THR A 217 -12.47 -31.72 13.05
CA THR A 217 -12.18 -30.58 13.91
C THR A 217 -11.42 -29.45 13.22
N SER A 218 -11.84 -28.22 13.46
CA SER A 218 -11.17 -27.02 12.98
C SER A 218 -9.84 -26.79 13.68
N GLU A 219 -9.11 -25.75 13.23
CA GLU A 219 -8.16 -25.03 14.06
C GLU A 219 -8.76 -24.85 15.47
N TYR A 220 -8.02 -25.20 16.51
CA TYR A 220 -8.47 -25.19 17.92
C TYR A 220 -9.40 -26.34 18.37
N ASN A 221 -9.41 -27.51 17.72
CA ASN A 221 -10.17 -28.69 18.15
C ASN A 221 -11.70 -28.49 18.25
N ARG A 222 -12.26 -27.46 17.58
CA ARG A 222 -13.71 -27.23 17.59
C ARG A 222 -14.39 -28.07 16.53
N LYS A 223 -15.58 -28.58 16.82
CA LYS A 223 -16.33 -29.40 15.87
C LYS A 223 -17.01 -28.52 14.81
N ILE A 224 -16.71 -28.76 13.54
CA ILE A 224 -17.43 -28.13 12.43
C ILE A 224 -18.77 -28.83 12.27
N VAL A 225 -19.85 -28.06 12.20
CA VAL A 225 -21.20 -28.59 12.03
C VAL A 225 -21.91 -27.93 10.86
N THR A 226 -22.73 -28.74 10.19
CA THR A 226 -23.50 -28.30 9.03
C THR A 226 -24.61 -27.31 9.43
N PHE A 227 -25.09 -26.60 8.42
CA PHE A 227 -26.17 -25.62 8.49
C PHE A 227 -26.74 -25.46 7.07
N ASN A 228 -27.85 -24.75 6.96
CA ASN A 228 -28.58 -24.65 5.71
C ASN A 228 -28.06 -23.48 4.88
N SER A 229 -28.01 -23.68 3.56
CA SER A 229 -27.62 -22.69 2.56
C SER A 229 -28.56 -22.83 1.37
N ALA A 230 -29.28 -21.76 1.05
CA ALA A 230 -30.25 -21.75 -0.04
C ALA A 230 -30.17 -20.44 -0.86
N ASN A 231 -30.47 -20.52 -2.15
CA ASN A 231 -30.50 -19.34 -3.03
C ASN A 231 -31.79 -18.50 -2.83
N GLU A 232 -31.96 -17.45 -3.62
CA GLU A 232 -33.15 -16.59 -3.64
C GLU A 232 -34.46 -17.34 -3.97
N ALA A 233 -34.40 -18.48 -4.66
CA ALA A 233 -35.53 -19.35 -4.96
C ALA A 233 -35.80 -20.39 -3.84
N ASN A 234 -35.05 -20.32 -2.73
CA ASN A 234 -35.10 -21.26 -1.62
C ASN A 234 -34.73 -22.71 -2.02
N GLU A 235 -33.86 -22.85 -3.03
CA GLU A 235 -33.28 -24.11 -3.45
C GLU A 235 -31.96 -24.35 -2.68
N GLU A 236 -31.90 -25.47 -1.96
CA GLU A 236 -30.73 -25.80 -1.13
C GLU A 236 -29.51 -26.13 -1.98
N LEU A 237 -28.35 -25.57 -1.62
CA LEU A 237 -27.05 -25.79 -2.29
C LEU A 237 -27.03 -25.46 -3.80
N HIS A 238 -27.97 -24.64 -4.27
CA HIS A 238 -28.01 -24.16 -5.64
C HIS A 238 -27.28 -22.81 -5.79
N PRO A 239 -26.73 -22.51 -6.98
CA PRO A 239 -26.12 -21.21 -7.25
C PRO A 239 -27.18 -20.11 -7.21
N GLY A 240 -26.75 -18.94 -6.77
CA GLY A 240 -27.59 -17.75 -6.72
C GLY A 240 -26.74 -16.49 -6.60
N SER A 241 -27.36 -15.35 -6.91
CA SER A 241 -26.77 -14.04 -6.65
C SER A 241 -26.93 -13.61 -5.18
N ILE A 242 -27.84 -14.30 -4.48
CA ILE A 242 -28.21 -14.09 -3.08
C ILE A 242 -28.27 -15.45 -2.40
N ILE A 243 -27.41 -15.68 -1.41
CA ILE A 243 -27.42 -16.92 -0.63
C ILE A 243 -27.83 -16.62 0.81
N THR A 244 -28.87 -17.30 1.27
CA THR A 244 -29.36 -17.21 2.65
C THR A 244 -28.90 -18.42 3.46
N LEU A 245 -28.27 -18.12 4.59
CA LEU A 245 -27.73 -19.07 5.54
C LEU A 245 -28.62 -19.13 6.78
N SER A 246 -28.93 -20.34 7.24
CA SER A 246 -29.81 -20.56 8.39
C SER A 246 -29.49 -21.86 9.12
N GLY A 247 -30.16 -22.12 10.26
CA GLY A 247 -29.97 -23.37 11.00
C GLY A 247 -28.60 -23.48 11.68
N PHE A 248 -28.05 -22.35 12.13
CA PHE A 248 -26.74 -22.33 12.79
C PHE A 248 -26.79 -23.06 14.13
N THR A 249 -25.62 -23.54 14.54
CA THR A 249 -25.44 -24.13 15.87
C THR A 249 -25.28 -23.04 16.93
N THR A 250 -25.62 -23.39 18.17
CA THR A 250 -25.41 -22.51 19.32
C THR A 250 -24.37 -23.10 20.26
N ASN A 251 -23.47 -22.25 20.74
CA ASN A 251 -22.59 -22.52 21.87
C ASN A 251 -23.15 -21.98 23.18
N TYR A 252 -24.39 -21.47 23.17
CA TYR A 252 -25.12 -21.10 24.38
C TYR A 252 -25.76 -22.34 24.99
N GLN A 253 -25.53 -22.56 26.28
CA GLN A 253 -26.22 -23.56 27.08
C GLN A 253 -27.32 -22.85 27.87
N ASN A 254 -28.58 -23.22 27.62
CA ASN A 254 -29.68 -22.69 28.42
C ASN A 254 -29.63 -23.31 29.83
N GLN A 255 -29.04 -22.60 30.77
CA GLN A 255 -29.08 -22.94 32.20
C GLN A 255 -29.93 -21.90 32.92
N GLU A 256 -31.08 -22.32 33.45
CA GLU A 256 -32.06 -21.43 34.10
C GLU A 256 -31.48 -20.74 35.35
N ASP A 257 -30.44 -21.32 35.98
CA ASP A 257 -29.94 -20.88 37.29
C ASP A 257 -28.50 -20.35 37.30
N ASN A 258 -27.77 -20.31 36.17
CA ASN A 258 -26.39 -19.80 36.15
C ASN A 258 -25.97 -19.20 34.80
N LEU A 259 -26.08 -17.87 34.70
CA LEU A 259 -25.65 -17.09 33.53
C LEU A 259 -24.13 -17.10 33.31
N GLU A 260 -23.32 -17.34 34.36
CA GLU A 260 -21.85 -17.37 34.26
C GLU A 260 -21.34 -18.64 33.55
N ASN A 261 -22.13 -19.72 33.54
CA ASN A 261 -21.83 -20.98 32.84
C ASN A 261 -22.72 -21.20 31.61
N ALA A 262 -23.32 -20.14 31.06
CA ALA A 262 -24.24 -20.24 29.93
C ALA A 262 -23.55 -20.47 28.57
N ILE A 263 -22.23 -20.72 28.55
CA ILE A 263 -21.44 -21.02 27.36
C ILE A 263 -20.91 -22.46 27.46
N LEU A 264 -21.03 -23.22 26.37
CA LEU A 264 -20.44 -24.55 26.26
C LEU A 264 -18.93 -24.52 26.52
N ALA A 265 -18.43 -25.53 27.25
CA ALA A 265 -17.00 -25.69 27.49
C ALA A 265 -16.21 -25.77 26.17
N GLU A 266 -15.00 -25.22 26.16
CA GLU A 266 -14.19 -25.01 24.94
C GLU A 266 -14.07 -26.25 24.04
N GLY A 267 -13.83 -27.44 24.62
CA GLY A 267 -13.67 -28.70 23.88
C GLY A 267 -14.94 -29.26 23.22
N ILE A 268 -16.12 -28.70 23.50
CA ILE A 268 -17.40 -29.09 22.88
C ILE A 268 -18.04 -27.95 22.08
N GLN A 269 -17.36 -26.81 21.99
CA GLN A 269 -17.81 -25.70 21.15
C GLN A 269 -17.78 -26.10 19.68
N LYS A 270 -18.76 -25.58 18.96
CA LYS A 270 -19.01 -25.87 17.55
C LYS A 270 -18.87 -24.59 16.73
N ILE A 271 -18.51 -24.76 15.47
CA ILE A 271 -18.47 -23.69 14.49
C ILE A 271 -19.22 -24.11 13.24
N ASN A 272 -19.89 -23.15 12.61
CA ASN A 272 -20.43 -23.32 11.26
C ASN A 272 -19.47 -22.65 10.28
N GLN A 273 -19.16 -23.31 9.18
CA GLN A 273 -18.30 -22.74 8.14
C GLN A 273 -18.84 -23.09 6.76
N ALA A 274 -18.96 -22.11 5.87
CA ALA A 274 -19.25 -22.36 4.46
C ALA A 274 -18.10 -21.88 3.58
N ILE A 275 -17.84 -22.62 2.50
CA ILE A 275 -16.86 -22.28 1.47
C ILE A 275 -17.59 -21.70 0.27
N ALA A 276 -17.07 -20.60 -0.28
CA ALA A 276 -17.61 -20.02 -1.51
C ALA A 276 -17.09 -20.79 -2.73
N LEU A 277 -18.01 -21.22 -3.59
CA LEU A 277 -17.74 -21.96 -4.81
C LEU A 277 -18.34 -21.24 -6.02
N ASN A 278 -17.74 -21.43 -7.19
CA ASN A 278 -18.30 -20.99 -8.46
C ASN A 278 -19.61 -21.72 -8.75
N ALA A 279 -20.52 -21.07 -9.49
CA ALA A 279 -21.81 -21.66 -9.88
C ALA A 279 -21.70 -22.99 -10.64
N SER A 280 -20.57 -23.22 -11.33
CA SER A 280 -20.27 -24.48 -12.02
C SER A 280 -20.14 -25.69 -11.10
N ALA A 281 -20.02 -25.49 -9.78
CA ALA A 281 -19.84 -26.58 -8.82
C ALA A 281 -21.08 -27.46 -8.64
N LEU A 282 -22.28 -27.00 -9.04
CA LEU A 282 -23.54 -27.69 -8.78
C LEU A 282 -23.54 -29.15 -9.27
N SER A 283 -22.92 -29.42 -10.43
CA SER A 283 -22.84 -30.77 -11.01
C SER A 283 -21.82 -31.69 -10.32
N ASP A 284 -21.03 -31.17 -9.38
CA ASP A 284 -19.87 -31.84 -8.80
C ASP A 284 -19.70 -31.49 -7.31
N LEU A 285 -20.83 -31.38 -6.60
CA LEU A 285 -20.83 -31.27 -5.13
C LEU A 285 -20.54 -32.65 -4.53
N GLY A 286 -19.25 -32.97 -4.37
CA GLY A 286 -18.79 -34.13 -3.60
C GLY A 286 -19.03 -33.98 -2.09
N THR A 287 -18.75 -35.04 -1.33
CA THR A 287 -18.87 -35.05 0.14
C THR A 287 -17.69 -34.40 0.86
N GLU A 288 -16.54 -34.30 0.19
CA GLU A 288 -15.30 -33.74 0.75
C GLU A 288 -15.13 -32.29 0.30
N TRP A 289 -15.17 -31.36 1.25
CA TRP A 289 -15.09 -29.94 0.95
C TRP A 289 -13.76 -29.52 0.30
N GLU A 290 -12.66 -30.22 0.60
CA GLU A 290 -11.32 -29.91 0.07
C GLU A 290 -11.25 -30.09 -1.43
N SER A 291 -11.77 -31.21 -1.94
CA SER A 291 -11.78 -31.52 -3.37
C SER A 291 -12.69 -30.56 -4.13
N VAL A 292 -13.89 -30.29 -3.58
CA VAL A 292 -14.84 -29.34 -4.17
C VAL A 292 -14.27 -27.92 -4.20
N CYS A 293 -13.58 -27.48 -3.13
CA CYS A 293 -12.91 -26.19 -3.16
C CYS A 293 -11.79 -26.15 -4.20
N LEU A 294 -10.92 -27.17 -4.25
CA LEU A 294 -9.82 -27.21 -5.22
C LEU A 294 -10.31 -27.12 -6.66
N ALA A 295 -11.42 -27.79 -6.96
CA ALA A 295 -12.00 -27.80 -8.29
C ALA A 295 -12.77 -26.50 -8.62
N HIS A 296 -13.51 -25.94 -7.67
CA HIS A 296 -14.52 -24.91 -7.98
C HIS A 296 -14.42 -23.62 -7.15
N GLY A 297 -13.51 -23.49 -6.20
CA GLY A 297 -13.41 -22.34 -5.30
C GLY A 297 -12.00 -21.85 -4.98
N ALA A 298 -10.97 -22.51 -5.50
CA ALA A 298 -9.58 -22.19 -5.22
C ALA A 298 -9.15 -20.86 -5.87
N MET A 299 -8.51 -20.01 -5.07
CA MET A 299 -7.97 -18.72 -5.48
C MET A 299 -6.46 -18.69 -5.25
N ASN A 300 -5.77 -17.90 -6.07
CA ASN A 300 -4.33 -17.66 -5.96
C ASN A 300 -4.07 -16.15 -5.85
N PHE A 301 -3.15 -15.77 -4.98
CA PHE A 301 -2.79 -14.39 -4.71
C PHE A 301 -1.28 -14.18 -4.91
N GLY A 302 -0.94 -13.11 -5.61
CA GLY A 302 0.43 -12.66 -5.83
C GLY A 302 0.97 -11.84 -4.66
N PRO A 303 2.30 -11.79 -4.49
CA PRO A 303 2.94 -10.93 -3.51
C PRO A 303 2.69 -9.45 -3.81
N ASP A 304 2.69 -8.63 -2.76
CA ASP A 304 2.58 -7.16 -2.76
C ASP A 304 1.41 -6.62 -3.59
N THR A 305 0.36 -7.42 -3.73
CA THR A 305 -0.82 -7.08 -4.51
C THR A 305 -2.00 -6.85 -3.58
N VAL A 306 -2.74 -5.77 -3.82
CA VAL A 306 -3.95 -5.46 -3.07
C VAL A 306 -5.15 -6.16 -3.69
N TYR A 307 -5.87 -6.88 -2.86
CA TYR A 307 -7.11 -7.58 -3.18
C TYR A 307 -8.26 -7.00 -2.36
N GLU A 308 -9.48 -7.20 -2.83
CA GLU A 308 -10.71 -6.74 -2.20
C GLU A 308 -11.74 -7.88 -2.18
N ILE A 309 -12.24 -8.19 -0.98
CA ILE A 309 -13.46 -8.97 -0.79
C ILE A 309 -14.61 -7.97 -0.69
N SER A 310 -15.66 -8.16 -1.48
CA SER A 310 -16.86 -7.33 -1.39
C SER A 310 -18.13 -8.17 -1.47
N PHE A 311 -19.10 -7.89 -0.61
CA PHE A 311 -20.43 -8.51 -0.63
C PHE A 311 -21.42 -7.61 0.09
N GLU A 312 -22.71 -7.83 -0.07
CA GLU A 312 -23.76 -7.14 0.67
C GLU A 312 -24.34 -8.06 1.73
N VAL A 313 -24.61 -7.50 2.92
CA VAL A 313 -25.43 -8.15 3.94
C VAL A 313 -26.76 -7.41 4.00
N THR A 314 -27.86 -8.12 3.74
CA THR A 314 -29.19 -7.50 3.74
C THR A 314 -29.73 -7.38 5.16
N SER A 315 -30.52 -6.33 5.39
CA SER A 315 -31.41 -6.28 6.55
C SER A 315 -32.51 -7.30 6.33
N GLN A 316 -32.58 -8.27 7.23
CA GLN A 316 -33.76 -9.10 7.37
C GLN A 316 -34.92 -8.24 7.92
N GLU A 317 -36.17 -8.69 7.75
CA GLU A 317 -37.35 -7.99 8.26
C GLU A 317 -37.27 -7.73 9.79
N THR A 318 -38.15 -6.86 10.30
CA THR A 318 -38.15 -6.30 11.67
C THR A 318 -38.23 -7.29 12.85
N LYS A 319 -38.02 -8.60 12.64
CA LYS A 319 -38.09 -9.65 13.67
C LYS A 319 -37.06 -10.79 13.51
N ASP A 320 -36.10 -10.70 12.58
CA ASP A 320 -35.11 -11.78 12.47
C ASP A 320 -34.16 -11.81 13.68
N ARG A 321 -33.85 -13.01 14.16
CA ARG A 321 -33.09 -13.19 15.39
C ARG A 321 -31.60 -12.86 15.25
N SER A 322 -31.08 -12.69 14.03
CA SER A 322 -29.72 -12.19 13.76
C SER A 322 -29.49 -10.77 14.28
N THR A 323 -30.56 -9.98 14.46
CA THR A 323 -30.51 -8.64 15.08
C THR A 323 -30.06 -8.67 16.55
N ASN A 324 -30.11 -9.84 17.20
CA ASN A 324 -29.61 -10.02 18.57
C ASN A 324 -28.10 -10.32 18.64
N PHE A 325 -27.38 -10.17 17.51
CA PHE A 325 -25.95 -10.39 17.45
C PHE A 325 -25.21 -9.47 18.43
N VAL A 326 -24.30 -10.04 19.23
CA VAL A 326 -23.51 -9.29 20.22
C VAL A 326 -22.04 -9.26 19.78
N PRO A 327 -21.53 -8.12 19.27
CA PRO A 327 -20.12 -7.97 18.93
C PRO A 327 -19.19 -8.28 20.11
N GLY A 328 -18.10 -8.98 19.85
CA GLY A 328 -17.14 -9.42 20.87
C GLY A 328 -17.54 -10.69 21.63
N LYS A 329 -18.80 -11.13 21.51
CA LYS A 329 -19.27 -12.42 22.04
C LYS A 329 -19.59 -13.39 20.91
N ASP A 330 -20.40 -12.97 19.95
CA ASP A 330 -20.69 -13.73 18.74
C ASP A 330 -19.64 -13.47 17.66
N HIS A 331 -19.41 -14.47 16.81
CA HIS A 331 -18.36 -14.46 15.80
C HIS A 331 -18.96 -14.64 14.40
N MET A 332 -18.69 -13.67 13.54
CA MET A 332 -18.98 -13.70 12.11
C MET A 332 -17.76 -13.16 11.37
N SER A 333 -17.16 -14.00 10.52
CA SER A 333 -15.98 -13.62 9.77
C SER A 333 -16.01 -14.17 8.34
N VAL A 334 -15.29 -13.48 7.46
CA VAL A 334 -14.93 -13.97 6.14
C VAL A 334 -13.41 -13.98 6.03
N GLY A 335 -12.86 -15.06 5.51
CA GLY A 335 -11.42 -15.19 5.38
C GLY A 335 -11.04 -16.31 4.44
N PHE A 336 -9.76 -16.66 4.42
CA PHE A 336 -9.25 -17.70 3.54
C PHE A 336 -8.82 -18.94 4.33
N ARG A 337 -9.09 -20.12 3.78
CA ARG A 337 -8.64 -21.40 4.30
C ARG A 337 -7.74 -22.07 3.29
N LYS A 338 -6.65 -22.68 3.74
CA LYS A 338 -5.85 -23.55 2.88
C LYS A 338 -6.74 -24.69 2.39
N SER A 339 -6.67 -24.99 1.09
CA SER A 339 -7.41 -26.14 0.52
C SER A 339 -7.04 -27.47 1.17
N THR A 340 -5.86 -27.53 1.79
CA THR A 340 -5.35 -28.70 2.51
C THR A 340 -5.45 -28.44 4.01
N GLY A 341 -6.23 -29.26 4.72
CA GLY A 341 -6.41 -29.21 6.18
C GLY A 341 -7.39 -28.13 6.67
N GLY A 342 -7.71 -27.12 5.85
CA GLY A 342 -8.74 -26.13 6.17
C GLY A 342 -8.41 -25.20 7.33
N TYR A 343 -7.12 -25.01 7.61
CA TYR A 343 -6.59 -24.04 8.56
C TYR A 343 -6.55 -22.63 7.95
N ALA A 344 -6.48 -21.61 8.81
CA ALA A 344 -6.16 -20.26 8.39
C ALA A 344 -4.82 -20.21 7.65
N VAL A 345 -4.65 -19.21 6.79
CA VAL A 345 -3.42 -19.09 6.01
C VAL A 345 -2.32 -18.53 6.92
N SER A 346 -1.49 -19.41 7.45
CA SER A 346 -0.34 -19.13 8.30
C SER A 346 0.99 -19.52 7.63
N LYS A 347 2.10 -18.93 8.12
CA LYS A 347 3.46 -19.35 7.75
C LYS A 347 3.76 -20.76 8.21
N THR A 348 4.82 -21.35 7.66
CA THR A 348 5.29 -22.72 7.91
C THR A 348 5.66 -22.99 9.37
N ASP A 349 5.79 -21.95 10.20
CA ASP A 349 6.00 -22.02 11.64
C ASP A 349 4.69 -21.93 12.46
N GLU A 350 3.53 -21.94 11.79
CA GLU A 350 2.15 -21.96 12.32
C GLU A 350 1.78 -20.83 13.31
N THR A 351 2.72 -19.98 13.70
CA THR A 351 2.52 -18.95 14.72
C THR A 351 2.11 -17.60 14.14
N ARG A 352 2.32 -17.37 12.84
CA ARG A 352 2.01 -16.10 12.18
C ARG A 352 0.98 -16.26 11.06
N ILE A 353 -0.21 -15.73 11.29
CA ILE A 353 -1.28 -15.61 10.29
C ILE A 353 -0.83 -14.62 9.20
N ILE A 354 -0.83 -15.08 7.95
CA ILE A 354 -0.50 -14.28 6.75
C ILE A 354 -1.74 -13.54 6.26
N LEU A 355 -2.89 -14.22 6.25
CA LEU A 355 -4.18 -13.64 5.88
C LEU A 355 -5.15 -13.74 7.06
N PRO A 356 -5.45 -12.62 7.75
CA PRO A 356 -6.41 -12.64 8.83
C PRO A 356 -7.83 -12.78 8.30
N ASP A 357 -8.72 -13.27 9.16
CA ASP A 357 -10.16 -13.19 8.95
C ASP A 357 -10.66 -11.75 9.14
N PHE A 358 -11.62 -11.35 8.33
CA PHE A 358 -12.29 -10.07 8.42
C PHE A 358 -13.64 -10.24 9.09
N PHE A 359 -13.81 -9.57 10.23
CA PHE A 359 -15.08 -9.54 10.93
C PHE A 359 -16.13 -8.74 10.17
N PHE A 360 -17.36 -9.24 10.16
CA PHE A 360 -18.52 -8.49 9.71
C PHE A 360 -19.72 -8.80 10.60
N TYR A 361 -20.68 -7.88 10.64
CA TYR A 361 -21.83 -7.97 11.52
C TYR A 361 -23.13 -7.90 10.73
N PRO A 362 -24.17 -8.63 11.15
CA PRO A 362 -25.48 -8.48 10.57
C PRO A 362 -25.99 -7.07 10.88
N PRO A 363 -26.76 -6.46 9.96
CA PRO A 363 -27.32 -5.15 10.20
C PRO A 363 -28.46 -5.22 11.23
N ASN A 364 -28.42 -4.35 12.24
CA ASN A 364 -29.47 -4.27 13.26
C ASN A 364 -30.66 -3.39 12.81
N THR A 365 -30.52 -2.68 11.70
CA THR A 365 -31.54 -1.81 11.08
C THR A 365 -31.43 -1.89 9.55
N ALA A 366 -32.49 -1.48 8.84
CA ALA A 366 -32.48 -1.37 7.39
C ALA A 366 -31.37 -0.45 6.86
N GLU A 367 -31.02 0.60 7.61
CA GLU A 367 -29.93 1.53 7.30
C GLU A 367 -28.54 0.91 7.46
N GLY A 368 -28.40 -0.12 8.30
CA GLY A 368 -27.15 -0.86 8.47
C GLY A 368 -26.87 -1.88 7.35
N ALA A 369 -27.87 -2.17 6.51
CA ALA A 369 -27.72 -3.06 5.38
C ALA A 369 -26.77 -2.46 4.34
N GLY A 370 -26.17 -3.32 3.52
CA GLY A 370 -25.42 -2.89 2.34
C GLY A 370 -24.00 -3.44 2.27
N LYS A 371 -23.19 -2.79 1.44
CA LYS A 371 -21.91 -3.31 0.99
C LYS A 371 -20.88 -3.37 2.11
N ARG A 372 -20.27 -4.53 2.27
CA ARG A 372 -19.06 -4.80 3.06
C ARG A 372 -17.90 -4.88 2.09
N VAL A 373 -16.82 -4.16 2.39
CA VAL A 373 -15.62 -4.09 1.56
C VAL A 373 -14.42 -4.27 2.46
N MET A 374 -13.60 -5.28 2.19
CA MET A 374 -12.38 -5.57 2.94
C MET A 374 -11.22 -5.62 1.97
N ARG A 375 -10.20 -4.79 2.21
CA ARG A 375 -8.98 -4.75 1.40
C ARG A 375 -7.84 -5.40 2.16
N PHE A 376 -7.04 -6.17 1.44
CA PHE A 376 -5.92 -6.89 2.02
C PHE A 376 -4.75 -6.97 1.04
N THR A 377 -3.54 -7.02 1.58
CA THR A 377 -2.30 -7.22 0.82
C THR A 377 -1.66 -8.51 1.26
N VAL A 378 -1.11 -9.23 0.29
CA VAL A 378 -0.48 -10.52 0.49
C VAL A 378 1.04 -10.37 0.40
N PRO A 379 1.83 -10.66 1.44
CA PRO A 379 3.28 -10.40 1.43
C PRO A 379 4.10 -11.43 0.63
N GLU A 380 3.54 -12.58 0.33
CA GLU A 380 4.21 -13.69 -0.38
C GLU A 380 3.20 -14.45 -1.23
N HIS A 381 3.64 -15.22 -2.23
CA HIS A 381 2.69 -15.93 -3.08
C HIS A 381 1.84 -16.93 -2.27
N ILE A 382 0.52 -16.88 -2.42
CA ILE A 382 -0.43 -17.78 -1.77
C ILE A 382 -1.21 -18.52 -2.85
N GLU A 383 -1.16 -19.85 -2.81
CA GLU A 383 -1.85 -20.72 -3.77
C GLU A 383 -2.93 -21.55 -3.10
N LYS A 384 -3.98 -21.88 -3.87
CA LYS A 384 -5.01 -22.87 -3.51
C LYS A 384 -5.68 -22.56 -2.16
N VAL A 385 -6.20 -21.36 -2.03
CA VAL A 385 -6.99 -20.97 -0.86
C VAL A 385 -8.46 -20.79 -1.19
N CYS A 386 -9.31 -21.15 -0.24
CA CYS A 386 -10.76 -21.13 -0.34
C CYS A 386 -11.29 -19.94 0.46
N LEU A 387 -12.17 -19.14 -0.12
CA LEU A 387 -12.90 -18.13 0.65
C LEU A 387 -13.92 -18.84 1.55
N ALA A 388 -13.89 -18.54 2.85
CA ALA A 388 -14.72 -19.18 3.85
C ALA A 388 -15.44 -18.15 4.72
N PHE A 389 -16.72 -18.37 4.95
CA PHE A 389 -17.51 -17.68 5.97
C PHE A 389 -17.56 -18.53 7.22
N THR A 390 -17.20 -17.97 8.38
CA THR A 390 -17.18 -18.67 9.66
C THR A 390 -18.15 -18.01 10.64
N PHE A 391 -18.95 -18.83 11.32
CA PHE A 391 -19.96 -18.40 12.28
C PHE A 391 -19.81 -19.20 13.58
N ALA A 392 -19.80 -18.51 14.72
CA ALA A 392 -19.90 -19.13 16.03
C ALA A 392 -20.71 -18.24 16.96
N PHE A 393 -21.86 -18.74 17.42
CA PHE A 393 -22.80 -17.97 18.23
C PHE A 393 -22.79 -18.45 19.67
N TYR A 394 -22.63 -17.50 20.59
CA TYR A 394 -22.60 -17.71 22.03
C TYR A 394 -23.76 -17.00 22.72
N SER A 395 -24.54 -16.22 21.96
CA SER A 395 -25.78 -15.59 22.40
C SER A 395 -27.00 -16.48 22.15
N PRO A 396 -28.04 -16.41 23.00
CA PRO A 396 -29.12 -17.40 23.05
C PRO A 396 -30.01 -17.46 21.80
N LEU A 397 -30.20 -16.34 21.09
CA LEU A 397 -31.19 -16.25 20.02
C LEU A 397 -30.57 -16.20 18.61
N VAL A 398 -29.31 -15.80 18.49
CA VAL A 398 -28.66 -15.45 17.22
C VAL A 398 -28.52 -16.65 16.29
N SER A 399 -28.30 -17.84 16.83
CA SER A 399 -28.14 -19.07 16.03
C SER A 399 -29.39 -19.45 15.22
N SER A 400 -30.56 -18.94 15.61
CA SER A 400 -31.82 -19.13 14.90
C SER A 400 -32.18 -17.98 13.95
N GLY A 401 -31.26 -17.02 13.75
CA GLY A 401 -31.39 -15.96 12.77
C GLY A 401 -30.97 -16.37 11.37
N LEU A 402 -31.20 -15.47 10.43
CA LEU A 402 -30.84 -15.61 9.02
C LEU A 402 -29.68 -14.68 8.66
N VAL A 403 -28.73 -15.17 7.87
CA VAL A 403 -27.67 -14.33 7.28
C VAL A 403 -27.74 -14.44 5.77
N THR A 404 -28.04 -13.34 5.10
CA THR A 404 -28.12 -13.30 3.64
C THR A 404 -26.94 -12.54 3.07
N ILE A 405 -26.17 -13.23 2.22
CA ILE A 405 -25.00 -12.71 1.51
C ILE A 405 -25.39 -12.51 0.06
N LYS A 406 -25.14 -11.30 -0.47
CA LYS A 406 -25.47 -10.92 -1.85
C LYS A 406 -24.24 -10.41 -2.58
N ASP A 407 -24.17 -10.64 -3.89
CA ASP A 407 -23.15 -10.09 -4.80
C ASP A 407 -21.71 -10.29 -4.31
N LEU A 408 -21.40 -11.50 -3.83
CA LEU A 408 -20.07 -11.85 -3.34
C LEU A 408 -19.04 -11.79 -4.46
N LYS A 409 -17.96 -11.02 -4.24
CA LYS A 409 -16.85 -10.86 -5.16
C LYS A 409 -15.52 -10.84 -4.44
N VAL A 410 -14.51 -11.44 -5.06
CA VAL A 410 -13.10 -11.20 -4.76
C VAL A 410 -12.48 -10.61 -6.01
N SER A 411 -11.83 -9.47 -5.88
CA SER A 411 -11.19 -8.80 -7.01
C SER A 411 -9.77 -8.39 -6.66
N GLN A 412 -8.88 -8.45 -7.64
CA GLN A 412 -7.63 -7.73 -7.59
C GLN A 412 -7.95 -6.25 -7.78
N VAL A 413 -7.66 -5.43 -6.77
CA VAL A 413 -7.90 -4.00 -6.89
C VAL A 413 -6.84 -3.45 -7.83
N ALA A 414 -7.28 -2.68 -8.83
CA ALA A 414 -6.43 -1.76 -9.57
C ALA A 414 -6.01 -0.60 -8.64
N THR A 415 -5.31 -0.92 -7.55
CA THR A 415 -4.49 0.03 -6.83
C THR A 415 -3.17 0.17 -7.59
N ALA A 416 -2.51 1.29 -7.32
CA ALA A 416 -1.21 1.75 -7.80
C ALA A 416 -0.03 0.77 -7.58
N ASN A 417 -0.21 -0.53 -7.85
CA ASN A 417 0.86 -1.53 -7.86
C ASN A 417 1.63 -1.32 -9.15
N TYR A 418 2.60 -0.45 -9.09
CA TYR A 418 3.45 -0.08 -10.21
C TYR A 418 4.56 -1.11 -10.39
N LYS A 419 4.68 -1.69 -11.58
CA LYS A 419 5.84 -2.53 -11.91
C LYS A 419 6.97 -1.64 -12.41
N PHE A 420 7.97 -1.43 -11.55
CA PHE A 420 9.16 -0.59 -11.85
C PHE A 420 10.30 -1.34 -12.58
N SER A 421 10.08 -2.58 -13.01
CA SER A 421 11.10 -3.38 -13.69
C SER A 421 10.94 -3.36 -15.22
N GLY A 422 11.90 -2.76 -15.94
CA GLY A 422 12.12 -3.01 -17.37
C GLY A 422 11.49 -2.05 -18.38
N PHE A 423 10.80 -0.99 -17.94
CA PHE A 423 10.32 0.03 -18.88
C PHE A 423 11.41 1.06 -19.17
N ASN A 424 12.12 0.87 -20.29
CA ASN A 424 13.06 1.87 -20.80
C ASN A 424 12.28 2.97 -21.53
N SER A 425 12.10 4.14 -20.90
CA SER A 425 11.42 5.29 -21.50
C SER A 425 12.20 5.95 -22.63
N GLU A 426 13.51 5.71 -22.75
CA GLU A 426 14.34 6.27 -23.83
C GLU A 426 14.23 5.47 -25.12
N ALA A 427 13.86 4.20 -25.04
CA ALA A 427 13.75 3.34 -26.21
C ALA A 427 12.68 3.86 -27.18
N SER A 428 13.07 4.05 -28.45
CA SER A 428 12.17 4.54 -29.51
C SER A 428 10.95 3.62 -29.71
N SER A 429 11.09 2.33 -29.43
CA SER A 429 9.98 1.35 -29.44
C SER A 429 8.90 1.65 -28.39
N ASN A 430 9.24 2.37 -27.32
CA ASN A 430 8.38 2.55 -26.15
C ASN A 430 7.67 3.91 -26.13
N ILE A 431 7.93 4.78 -27.12
CA ILE A 431 7.36 6.14 -27.20
C ILE A 431 5.83 6.11 -27.09
N LYS A 432 5.16 5.22 -27.84
CA LYS A 432 3.70 5.02 -27.78
C LYS A 432 3.20 4.57 -26.41
N GLU A 433 4.01 3.82 -25.69
CA GLU A 433 3.63 3.24 -24.41
C GLU A 433 3.85 4.19 -23.23
N LYS A 434 4.60 5.29 -23.42
CA LYS A 434 4.80 6.31 -22.39
C LYS A 434 3.47 6.88 -21.89
N LYS A 435 2.44 6.99 -22.74
CA LYS A 435 1.09 7.39 -22.31
C LYS A 435 0.44 6.45 -21.29
N LYS A 436 0.92 5.21 -21.17
CA LYS A 436 0.43 4.22 -20.21
C LYS A 436 1.19 4.25 -18.87
N VAL A 437 2.21 5.10 -18.73
CA VAL A 437 2.93 5.27 -17.45
C VAL A 437 2.00 5.97 -16.46
N LYS A 438 1.91 5.40 -15.26
CA LYS A 438 1.00 5.85 -14.20
C LYS A 438 1.71 6.18 -12.89
N ALA A 439 3.03 6.01 -12.81
CA ALA A 439 3.86 6.56 -11.75
C ALA A 439 5.32 6.71 -12.15
N LEU A 440 6.01 7.55 -11.39
CA LEU A 440 7.47 7.68 -11.37
C LEU A 440 7.99 7.32 -9.99
N LYS A 441 9.11 6.61 -9.93
CA LYS A 441 9.86 6.34 -8.70
C LYS A 441 11.13 7.18 -8.70
N LEU A 442 11.30 8.00 -7.68
CA LEU A 442 12.51 8.78 -7.41
C LEU A 442 13.39 8.01 -6.44
N LYS A 443 14.66 7.82 -6.80
CA LYS A 443 15.73 7.48 -5.87
C LYS A 443 16.70 8.67 -5.82
N LEU A 444 16.86 9.26 -4.64
CA LEU A 444 17.71 10.43 -4.43
C LEU A 444 18.67 10.15 -3.27
N GLN A 445 19.96 10.26 -3.53
CA GLN A 445 20.99 10.14 -2.51
C GLN A 445 21.84 11.41 -2.42
N VAL A 446 21.89 11.99 -1.23
CA VAL A 446 22.60 13.23 -0.91
C VAL A 446 23.76 12.89 0.03
N SER A 447 24.97 13.30 -0.30
CA SER A 447 26.16 13.07 0.52
C SER A 447 26.58 14.35 1.26
N ARG A 448 26.86 14.26 2.57
CA ARG A 448 27.47 15.34 3.36
C ARG A 448 28.75 14.90 4.08
N GLY A 449 29.64 15.85 4.29
CA GLY A 449 30.83 15.66 5.14
C GLY A 449 31.95 14.82 4.50
N ALA A 450 31.89 14.54 3.19
CA ALA A 450 32.99 13.92 2.47
C ALA A 450 34.23 14.83 2.52
N LYS A 451 35.30 14.37 3.17
CA LYS A 451 36.63 14.98 3.09
C LYS A 451 37.54 14.09 2.26
N ASN A 452 38.34 14.67 1.36
CA ASN A 452 39.36 13.99 0.57
C ASN A 452 38.87 12.76 -0.23
N GLY A 453 37.67 12.82 -0.83
CA GLY A 453 37.14 11.74 -1.66
C GLY A 453 36.69 10.48 -0.91
N GLY A 454 36.58 10.53 0.42
CA GLY A 454 35.96 9.46 1.21
C GLY A 454 34.43 9.45 1.05
N LYS A 455 33.79 8.31 1.35
CA LYS A 455 32.33 8.22 1.46
C LYS A 455 31.87 9.08 2.65
N GLY A 456 31.16 10.17 2.37
CA GLY A 456 30.50 10.99 3.39
C GLY A 456 29.32 10.27 4.03
N GLU A 457 28.64 10.93 4.96
CA GLU A 457 27.36 10.47 5.48
C GLU A 457 26.27 10.74 4.43
N THR A 458 25.44 9.76 4.13
CA THR A 458 24.44 9.85 3.05
C THR A 458 23.04 9.89 3.60
N GLY A 459 22.22 10.78 3.06
CA GLY A 459 20.76 10.67 3.16
C GLY A 459 20.20 10.06 1.89
N ASP A 460 19.16 9.25 2.04
CA ASP A 460 18.51 8.50 0.97
C ASP A 460 16.99 8.70 1.04
N VAL A 461 16.38 8.97 -0.11
CA VAL A 461 14.94 9.00 -0.29
C VAL A 461 14.56 8.14 -1.48
N ASP A 462 13.70 7.16 -1.22
CA ASP A 462 13.01 6.36 -2.22
C ASP A 462 11.50 6.70 -2.17
N LEU A 463 10.99 7.33 -3.22
CA LEU A 463 9.62 7.86 -3.29
C LEU A 463 8.91 7.45 -4.58
N ILE A 464 7.69 6.93 -4.45
CA ILE A 464 6.80 6.64 -5.57
C ILE A 464 5.76 7.75 -5.69
N ILE A 465 5.64 8.33 -6.89
CA ILE A 465 4.75 9.44 -7.21
C ILE A 465 3.74 9.01 -8.27
N PRO A 466 2.44 8.97 -7.95
CA PRO A 466 1.41 8.60 -8.91
C PRO A 466 1.21 9.70 -9.96
N VAL A 467 1.05 9.29 -11.21
CA VAL A 467 0.73 10.16 -12.36
C VAL A 467 -0.60 9.70 -12.95
N PRO A 468 -1.74 10.21 -12.47
CA PRO A 468 -3.06 9.66 -12.79
C PRO A 468 -3.41 9.78 -14.28
N SER A 469 -2.97 10.85 -14.93
CA SER A 469 -3.24 11.13 -16.34
C SER A 469 -1.95 11.49 -17.08
N ASN A 470 -1.42 10.56 -17.85
CA ASN A 470 -0.33 10.77 -18.79
C ASN A 470 -0.87 10.32 -20.15
N GLY A 471 -0.80 11.12 -21.22
CA GLY A 471 -1.52 10.76 -22.46
C GLY A 471 -2.81 11.52 -22.76
N THR A 472 -3.27 11.36 -24.00
CA THR A 472 -4.66 11.59 -24.43
C THR A 472 -5.56 10.51 -23.82
N GLY A 473 -6.75 10.89 -23.37
CA GLY A 473 -7.78 9.97 -22.90
C GLY A 473 -8.42 9.22 -24.06
N ASP A 474 -7.66 8.30 -24.65
CA ASP A 474 -8.20 7.25 -25.54
C ASP A 474 -8.48 5.98 -24.73
#